data_AF-A0A848W5S6-F1
#
_entry.id   AF-A0A848W5S6-F1
#
_cell.length_a   1.000
_cell.length_b   1.000
_cell.length_c   1.000
_cell.angle_alpha   90.00
_cell.angle_beta   90.00
_cell.angle_gamma   90.00
#
_symmetry.space_group_name_H-M   'P 1'
#
loop_
_entity.id
_entity.type
_entity.pdbx_description
1 polymer ?
#
loop_
_entity_poly.entity_id
_entity_poly.type
_entity_poly.pdbx_seq_one_letter_code
_entity_poly.pdbx_strand_id
1 'polypeptide(L)'
;MGPGDMSRRIVGTVEDHVMVIRDGRPLRDAFAMDVTGFEFVDHETAMTDFFDTEQLKSVYYSEIEALIKARAGAARVVIFDHTLRSGDEDTRNEKLIREPVLSVHNDYTEWSGPQRVRELMPESEVEDLLSRRFAIIQVWRPIRNPIQSNPLAICDSSTLSTDNLIASERRYPNRVGETYRISFNADQRWFYFPNMTRDEALVFKVFDSATDGRARFTPHTSFDDPNTPPGAPARESIEVRALVFF
;
A
#
# COMPACT_ATOMS: atom_id res chain seq x y z
N MET A 1 13.67 5.01 -28.59
CA MET A 1 14.51 4.46 -27.51
C MET A 1 15.16 3.19 -28.05
N GLY A 2 16.48 3.07 -27.96
CA GLY A 2 17.21 1.88 -28.37
C GLY A 2 17.09 0.75 -27.35
N PRO A 3 17.55 -0.47 -27.67
CA PRO A 3 17.63 -1.56 -26.70
C PRO A 3 18.56 -1.17 -25.54
N GLY A 4 18.07 -1.18 -24.30
CA GLY A 4 18.86 -0.87 -23.09
C GLY A 4 18.68 0.52 -22.49
N ASP A 5 17.84 1.38 -23.09
CA ASP A 5 17.48 2.68 -22.52
C ASP A 5 16.50 2.50 -21.34
N MET A 6 17.05 2.55 -20.11
CA MET A 6 16.29 2.52 -18.85
C MET A 6 15.78 3.91 -18.44
N SER A 7 15.88 4.94 -19.31
CA SER A 7 15.43 6.29 -18.98
C SER A 7 13.92 6.32 -18.75
N ARG A 8 13.53 6.72 -17.54
CA ARG A 8 12.13 6.88 -17.18
C ARG A 8 11.61 8.20 -17.73
N ARG A 9 10.86 8.16 -18.82
CA ARG A 9 10.11 9.32 -19.30
C ARG A 9 8.83 9.48 -18.48
N ILE A 10 8.70 10.60 -17.78
CA ILE A 10 7.46 11.01 -17.12
C ILE A 10 6.74 11.97 -18.07
N VAL A 11 5.46 11.74 -18.31
CA VAL A 11 4.58 12.62 -19.08
C VAL A 11 3.44 13.04 -18.15
N GLY A 12 3.21 14.34 -18.03
CA GLY A 12 2.25 14.93 -17.10
C GLY A 12 2.87 16.11 -16.33
N THR A 13 2.03 16.85 -15.61
CA THR A 13 2.45 17.92 -14.72
C THR A 13 2.33 17.43 -13.29
N VAL A 14 3.32 17.74 -12.45
CA VAL A 14 3.31 17.45 -11.01
C VAL A 14 3.36 18.79 -10.31
N GLU A 15 2.55 18.92 -9.26
CA GLU A 15 2.49 20.09 -8.42
C GLU A 15 2.61 19.67 -6.96
N ASP A 16 3.35 20.45 -6.18
CA ASP A 16 3.49 20.24 -4.76
C ASP A 16 2.45 21.09 -4.02
N HIS A 17 1.73 20.44 -3.11
CA HIS A 17 0.70 21.08 -2.29
C HIS A 17 0.94 20.75 -0.82
N VAL A 18 0.91 21.77 0.04
CA VAL A 18 1.01 21.56 1.49
C VAL A 18 -0.33 21.05 2.01
N MET A 19 -0.30 19.91 2.69
CA MET A 19 -1.48 19.26 3.26
C MET A 19 -1.33 19.08 4.77
N VAL A 20 -2.46 19.15 5.48
CA VAL A 20 -2.50 18.79 6.90
C VAL A 20 -2.60 17.27 7.01
N ILE A 21 -1.59 16.66 7.63
CA ILE A 21 -1.58 15.24 8.00
C ILE A 21 -1.75 15.15 9.51
N ARG A 22 -2.78 14.42 9.96
CA ARG A 22 -3.15 14.34 11.38
C ARG A 22 -2.60 13.07 12.02
N ASP A 23 -2.24 13.14 13.30
CA ASP A 23 -1.98 11.94 14.10
C ASP A 23 -3.28 11.12 14.21
N GLY A 24 -3.26 9.91 13.67
CA GLY A 24 -4.39 8.98 13.67
C GLY A 24 -4.53 8.18 14.97
N ARG A 25 -3.51 8.12 15.83
CA ARG A 25 -3.54 7.28 17.05
C ARG A 25 -4.72 7.58 17.97
N PRO A 26 -5.11 8.85 18.24
CA PRO A 26 -6.27 9.16 19.08
C PRO A 26 -7.61 8.69 18.49
N LEU A 27 -7.64 8.40 17.18
CA LEU A 27 -8.83 7.99 16.43
C LEU A 27 -8.74 6.52 15.98
N ARG A 28 -7.82 5.73 16.53
CA ARG A 28 -7.52 4.38 16.03
C ARG A 28 -8.74 3.47 15.89
N ASP A 29 -9.70 3.59 16.80
CA ASP A 29 -10.92 2.76 16.83
C ASP A 29 -12.06 3.32 15.96
N ALA A 30 -11.87 4.50 15.36
CA ALA A 30 -12.84 5.12 14.46
C ALA A 30 -12.58 4.78 12.98
N PHE A 31 -11.41 4.24 12.65
CA PHE A 31 -11.09 3.83 11.29
C PHE A 31 -11.68 2.45 11.00
N ALA A 32 -12.34 2.33 9.85
CA ALA A 32 -12.99 1.10 9.43
C ALA A 32 -12.72 0.86 7.94
N MET A 33 -12.33 -0.35 7.59
CA MET A 33 -11.86 -0.67 6.24
C MET A 33 -12.87 -0.33 5.14
N ASP A 34 -14.17 -0.57 5.37
CA ASP A 34 -15.23 -0.28 4.40
C ASP A 34 -15.65 1.20 4.33
N VAL A 35 -15.20 2.03 5.27
CA VAL A 35 -15.54 3.47 5.33
C VAL A 35 -14.34 4.35 5.00
N THR A 36 -13.28 4.24 5.80
CA THR A 36 -12.08 5.07 5.67
C THR A 36 -11.05 4.44 4.73
N GLY A 37 -11.25 3.17 4.35
CA GLY A 37 -10.35 2.43 3.45
C GLY A 37 -9.22 1.69 4.16
N PHE A 38 -9.00 1.96 5.44
CA PHE A 38 -7.92 1.40 6.24
C PHE A 38 -8.28 1.20 7.70
N GLU A 39 -7.51 0.36 8.37
CA GLU A 39 -7.52 0.13 9.81
C GLU A 39 -6.09 0.14 10.36
N PHE A 40 -5.95 0.60 11.61
CA PHE A 40 -4.69 0.55 12.36
C PHE A 40 -4.80 -0.45 13.50
N VAL A 41 -4.00 -1.51 13.45
CA VAL A 41 -4.17 -2.68 14.32
C VAL A 41 -2.89 -3.01 15.07
N ASP A 42 -3.05 -3.48 16.30
CA ASP A 42 -1.98 -4.22 16.98
C ASP A 42 -1.94 -5.62 16.36
N HIS A 43 -0.76 -6.03 15.92
CA HIS A 43 -0.49 -7.34 15.38
C HIS A 43 0.99 -7.68 15.58
N GLU A 44 1.29 -8.40 16.65
CA GLU A 44 2.62 -8.96 16.88
C GLU A 44 3.01 -9.93 15.75
N THR A 45 4.30 -10.07 15.47
CA THR A 45 4.80 -10.97 14.42
C THR A 45 5.94 -11.83 14.96
N ALA A 46 5.89 -13.13 14.67
CA ALA A 46 7.00 -14.05 14.95
C ALA A 46 8.15 -13.89 13.96
N MET A 47 7.96 -13.11 12.89
CA MET A 47 8.98 -12.87 11.86
C MET A 47 10.20 -12.17 12.43
N THR A 48 11.38 -12.78 12.37
CA THR A 48 12.60 -12.20 12.95
C THR A 48 13.44 -11.44 11.92
N ASP A 49 13.58 -11.97 10.71
CA ASP A 49 14.36 -11.36 9.63
C ASP A 49 13.57 -11.22 8.33
N PHE A 50 13.02 -10.03 8.10
CA PHE A 50 12.25 -9.70 6.89
C PHE A 50 13.03 -9.77 5.58
N PHE A 51 14.36 -9.98 5.60
CA PHE A 51 15.17 -10.17 4.39
C PHE A 51 15.35 -11.65 4.02
N ASP A 52 14.96 -12.59 4.89
CA ASP A 52 14.94 -14.02 4.60
C ASP A 52 13.64 -14.37 3.84
N THR A 53 13.79 -14.66 2.55
CA THR A 53 12.67 -14.97 1.65
C THR A 53 11.91 -16.25 2.03
N GLU A 54 12.59 -17.23 2.64
CA GLU A 54 11.96 -18.49 3.03
C GLU A 54 11.14 -18.33 4.31
N GLN A 55 11.67 -17.59 5.30
CA GLN A 55 10.88 -17.20 6.48
C GLN A 55 9.70 -16.30 6.11
N LEU A 56 9.88 -15.38 5.16
CA LEU A 56 8.81 -14.49 4.69
C LEU A 56 7.60 -15.29 4.21
N LYS A 57 7.83 -16.33 3.41
CA LYS A 57 6.77 -17.18 2.86
C LYS A 57 6.20 -18.16 3.89
N SER A 58 7.04 -18.73 4.75
CA SER A 58 6.59 -19.77 5.69
C SER A 58 5.91 -19.20 6.94
N VAL A 59 6.40 -18.04 7.43
CA VAL A 59 5.93 -17.41 8.68
C VAL A 59 5.05 -16.21 8.35
N TYR A 60 5.64 -15.15 7.77
CA TYR A 60 4.97 -13.85 7.68
C TYR A 60 3.75 -13.86 6.74
N TYR A 61 3.82 -14.57 5.61
CA TYR A 61 2.68 -14.69 4.70
C TYR A 61 1.48 -15.37 5.37
N SER A 62 1.73 -16.42 6.16
CA SER A 62 0.68 -17.10 6.93
C SER A 62 0.02 -16.16 7.95
N GLU A 63 0.82 -15.34 8.64
CA GLU A 63 0.32 -14.33 9.57
C GLU A 63 -0.52 -13.26 8.86
N ILE A 64 -0.04 -12.73 7.73
CA ILE A 64 -0.76 -11.73 6.95
C ILE A 64 -2.05 -12.29 6.35
N GLU A 65 -2.05 -13.54 5.90
CA GLU A 65 -3.26 -14.21 5.42
C GLU A 65 -4.33 -14.28 6.52
N ALA A 66 -3.92 -14.69 7.73
CA ALA A 66 -4.82 -14.77 8.89
C ALA A 66 -5.34 -13.37 9.30
N LEU A 67 -4.46 -12.36 9.35
CA LEU A 67 -4.85 -10.98 9.66
C LEU A 67 -5.88 -10.46 8.65
N ILE A 68 -5.62 -10.61 7.35
CA ILE A 68 -6.54 -10.14 6.30
C ILE A 68 -7.88 -10.87 6.39
N LYS A 69 -7.88 -12.21 6.59
CA LYS A 69 -9.12 -12.96 6.77
C LYS A 69 -9.94 -12.45 7.96
N ALA A 70 -9.29 -12.21 9.09
CA ALA A 70 -9.95 -11.73 10.31
C ALA A 70 -10.53 -10.31 10.16
N ARG A 71 -9.81 -9.41 9.48
CA ARG A 71 -10.21 -8.00 9.33
C ARG A 71 -11.20 -7.77 8.19
N ALA A 72 -11.04 -8.46 7.07
CA ALA A 72 -11.89 -8.27 5.89
C ALA A 72 -13.08 -9.24 5.84
N GLY A 73 -13.08 -10.33 6.62
CA GLY A 73 -14.09 -11.38 6.49
C GLY A 73 -13.94 -12.19 5.19
N ALA A 74 -12.70 -12.40 4.75
CA ALA A 74 -12.40 -13.04 3.47
C ALA A 74 -12.56 -14.56 3.50
N ALA A 75 -13.12 -15.12 2.42
CA ALA A 75 -13.17 -16.57 2.21
C ALA A 75 -11.83 -17.12 1.71
N ARG A 76 -11.13 -16.36 0.85
CA ARG A 76 -9.81 -16.72 0.31
C ARG A 76 -8.92 -15.48 0.24
N VAL A 77 -7.66 -15.65 0.62
CA VAL A 77 -6.62 -14.64 0.51
C VAL A 77 -5.45 -15.24 -0.26
N VAL A 78 -4.94 -14.53 -1.26
CA VAL A 78 -3.80 -14.95 -2.09
C VAL A 78 -2.77 -13.82 -2.08
N ILE A 79 -1.71 -13.99 -1.31
CA ILE A 79 -0.57 -13.07 -1.31
C ILE A 79 0.21 -13.28 -2.61
N PHE A 80 0.40 -12.21 -3.38
CA PHE A 80 1.07 -12.30 -4.68
C PHE A 80 2.40 -11.56 -4.76
N ASP A 81 2.60 -10.53 -3.94
CA ASP A 81 3.90 -9.88 -3.79
C ASP A 81 4.07 -9.20 -2.43
N HIS A 82 5.31 -8.81 -2.14
CA HIS A 82 5.64 -7.85 -1.11
C HIS A 82 6.73 -6.91 -1.61
N THR A 83 6.89 -5.78 -0.94
CA THR A 83 7.94 -4.80 -1.22
C THR A 83 8.59 -4.35 0.08
N LEU A 84 9.90 -4.50 0.16
CA LEU A 84 10.73 -3.93 1.22
C LEU A 84 11.24 -2.55 0.79
N ARG A 85 11.28 -1.61 1.73
CA ARG A 85 11.79 -0.26 1.51
C ARG A 85 12.66 0.21 2.65
N SER A 86 13.73 0.94 2.32
CA SER A 86 14.60 1.60 3.30
C SER A 86 14.87 3.05 2.92
N GLY A 87 14.78 3.94 3.91
CA GLY A 87 15.23 5.34 3.78
C GLY A 87 16.77 5.45 3.70
N ASP A 88 17.49 4.42 4.15
CA ASP A 88 18.96 4.39 4.17
C ASP A 88 19.52 3.91 2.82
N GLU A 89 20.43 4.69 2.23
CA GLU A 89 20.98 4.40 0.91
C GLU A 89 21.88 3.17 0.88
N ASP A 90 22.71 2.99 1.91
CA ASP A 90 23.61 1.85 2.01
C ASP A 90 22.82 0.54 2.12
N THR A 91 21.78 0.52 2.96
CA THR A 91 20.86 -0.61 3.07
C THR A 91 20.15 -0.89 1.74
N ARG A 92 19.72 0.13 1.00
CA ARG A 92 19.09 -0.05 -0.33
C ARG A 92 20.05 -0.71 -1.31
N ASN A 93 21.30 -0.24 -1.36
CA ASN A 93 22.31 -0.77 -2.25
C ASN A 93 22.72 -2.20 -1.87
N GLU A 94 22.88 -2.48 -0.58
CA GLU A 94 23.26 -3.80 -0.07
C GLU A 94 22.16 -4.84 -0.28
N LYS A 95 20.91 -4.49 0.05
CA LYS A 95 19.76 -5.41 0.01
C LYS A 95 18.99 -5.38 -1.32
N LEU A 96 19.37 -4.50 -2.25
CA LEU A 96 18.70 -4.29 -3.54
C LEU A 96 17.21 -3.92 -3.39
N ILE A 97 16.89 -3.07 -2.40
CA ILE A 97 15.52 -2.62 -2.09
C ILE A 97 15.32 -1.14 -2.45
N ARG A 98 14.06 -0.67 -2.41
CA ARG A 98 13.66 0.66 -2.93
C ARG A 98 13.54 1.72 -1.85
N GLU A 99 13.65 2.98 -2.22
CA GLU A 99 13.37 4.12 -1.33
C GLU A 99 11.87 4.26 -1.01
N PRO A 100 11.52 4.98 0.06
CA PRO A 100 10.17 5.49 0.28
C PRO A 100 9.59 6.28 -0.91
N VAL A 101 8.30 6.09 -1.21
CA VAL A 101 7.64 6.84 -2.29
C VAL A 101 7.11 8.17 -1.75
N LEU A 102 7.69 9.28 -2.17
CA LEU A 102 7.30 10.65 -1.79
C LEU A 102 6.27 11.27 -2.77
N SER A 103 5.37 10.45 -3.30
CA SER A 103 4.40 10.88 -4.30
C SER A 103 3.09 10.14 -4.07
N VAL A 104 2.01 10.89 -3.91
CA VAL A 104 0.69 10.33 -3.66
C VAL A 104 0.25 9.41 -4.79
N HIS A 105 -0.23 8.23 -4.42
CA HIS A 105 -0.73 7.23 -5.35
C HIS A 105 -1.75 6.30 -4.70
N ASN A 106 -2.50 5.60 -5.56
CA ASN A 106 -3.15 4.34 -5.23
C ASN A 106 -2.68 3.28 -6.24
N ASP A 107 -2.34 2.10 -5.75
CA ASP A 107 -1.60 1.10 -6.53
C ASP A 107 -2.37 0.45 -7.68
N TYR A 108 -3.70 0.48 -7.63
CA TYR A 108 -4.54 -0.12 -8.66
C TYR A 108 -5.61 0.83 -9.14
N THR A 109 -6.10 0.55 -10.34
CA THR A 109 -7.20 1.27 -10.98
C THR A 109 -8.36 0.34 -11.26
N GLU A 110 -9.47 0.91 -11.75
CA GLU A 110 -10.58 0.14 -12.30
C GLU A 110 -10.13 -0.88 -13.36
N TRP A 111 -9.09 -0.54 -14.12
CA TRP A 111 -8.52 -1.45 -15.12
C TRP A 111 -7.52 -2.43 -14.50
N SER A 112 -6.53 -1.95 -13.73
CA SER A 112 -5.42 -2.82 -13.29
C SER A 112 -5.79 -3.77 -12.15
N GLY A 113 -6.82 -3.47 -11.35
CA GLY A 113 -7.31 -4.35 -10.30
C GLY A 113 -7.78 -5.71 -10.85
N PRO A 114 -8.79 -5.76 -11.74
CA PRO A 114 -9.23 -7.00 -12.38
C PRO A 114 -8.14 -7.68 -13.22
N GLN A 115 -7.21 -6.92 -13.81
CA GLN A 115 -6.08 -7.53 -14.52
C GLN A 115 -5.21 -8.38 -13.61
N ARG A 116 -5.04 -8.03 -12.32
CA ARG A 116 -4.29 -8.89 -11.39
C ARG A 116 -4.93 -10.25 -11.17
N VAL A 117 -6.27 -10.33 -11.16
CA VAL A 117 -6.96 -11.63 -11.09
C VAL A 117 -6.62 -12.46 -12.34
N ARG A 118 -6.68 -11.86 -13.53
CA ARG A 118 -6.35 -12.56 -14.79
C ARG A 118 -4.89 -12.99 -14.89
N GLU A 119 -3.97 -12.19 -14.36
CA GLU A 119 -2.53 -12.47 -14.39
C GLU A 119 -2.10 -13.56 -13.40
N LEU A 120 -2.77 -13.66 -12.25
CA LEU A 120 -2.27 -14.42 -11.09
C LEU A 120 -3.08 -15.66 -10.75
N MET A 121 -4.36 -15.72 -11.16
CA MET A 121 -5.24 -16.83 -10.85
C MET A 121 -5.22 -17.88 -11.98
N PRO A 122 -5.51 -19.16 -11.68
CA PRO A 122 -5.66 -20.17 -12.72
C PRO A 122 -6.75 -19.76 -13.72
N GLU A 123 -6.46 -19.89 -15.02
CA GLU A 123 -7.37 -19.48 -16.10
C GLU A 123 -8.78 -20.05 -15.95
N SER A 124 -8.92 -21.28 -15.44
CA SER A 124 -10.20 -21.94 -15.17
C SER A 124 -11.05 -21.28 -14.08
N GLU A 125 -10.46 -20.48 -13.20
CA GLU A 125 -11.15 -19.81 -12.08
C GLU A 125 -11.44 -18.33 -12.36
N VAL A 126 -10.78 -17.71 -13.34
CA VAL A 126 -10.77 -16.25 -13.55
C VAL A 126 -12.16 -15.67 -13.69
N GLU A 127 -13.01 -16.24 -14.54
CA GLU A 127 -14.36 -15.70 -14.79
C GLU A 127 -15.27 -15.84 -13.56
N ASP A 128 -15.17 -16.95 -12.81
CA ASP A 128 -15.94 -17.13 -11.57
C ASP A 128 -15.49 -16.11 -10.50
N LEU A 129 -14.19 -15.94 -10.32
CA LEU A 129 -13.62 -14.99 -9.35
C LEU A 129 -13.97 -13.54 -9.68
N LEU A 130 -13.92 -13.16 -10.96
CA LEU A 130 -14.29 -11.82 -11.42
C LEU A 130 -15.80 -11.55 -11.39
N SER A 131 -16.63 -12.60 -11.40
CA SER A 131 -18.09 -12.47 -11.27
C SER A 131 -18.56 -12.15 -9.84
N ARG A 132 -17.69 -12.32 -8.85
CA ARG A 132 -17.96 -12.08 -7.42
C ARG A 132 -17.19 -10.86 -6.90
N ARG A 133 -17.49 -10.46 -5.66
CA ARG A 133 -16.71 -9.41 -5.00
C ARG A 133 -15.29 -9.92 -4.78
N PHE A 134 -14.32 -9.08 -5.10
CA PHE A 134 -12.94 -9.25 -4.68
C PHE A 134 -12.33 -7.89 -4.37
N ALA A 135 -11.25 -7.90 -3.59
CA ALA A 135 -10.49 -6.71 -3.24
C ALA A 135 -8.99 -6.98 -3.40
N ILE A 136 -8.20 -5.91 -3.45
CA ILE A 136 -6.76 -5.96 -3.24
C ILE A 136 -6.48 -5.22 -1.94
N ILE A 137 -6.01 -5.97 -0.94
CA ILE A 137 -5.69 -5.46 0.39
C ILE A 137 -4.19 -5.49 0.58
N GLN A 138 -3.67 -4.45 1.24
CA GLN A 138 -2.29 -4.35 1.63
C GLN A 138 -2.15 -4.35 3.14
N VAL A 139 -1.02 -4.91 3.60
CA VAL A 139 -0.56 -4.74 4.98
C VAL A 139 0.80 -4.07 4.96
N TRP A 140 0.89 -2.91 5.61
CA TRP A 140 2.13 -2.15 5.77
C TRP A 140 2.60 -2.19 7.21
N ARG A 141 3.90 -2.45 7.41
CA ARG A 141 4.51 -2.66 8.72
C ARG A 141 5.97 -2.15 8.78
N PRO A 142 6.39 -1.51 9.88
CA PRO A 142 7.80 -1.29 10.23
C PRO A 142 8.51 -2.61 10.57
N ILE A 143 9.70 -2.85 10.02
CA ILE A 143 10.37 -4.17 10.18
C ILE A 143 11.51 -4.19 11.20
N ARG A 144 11.93 -3.03 11.70
CA ARG A 144 13.08 -2.92 12.60
C ARG A 144 12.83 -1.95 13.75
N ASN A 145 13.06 -0.65 13.51
CA ASN A 145 12.90 0.40 14.51
C ASN A 145 11.50 1.03 14.40
N PRO A 146 10.99 1.64 15.48
CA PRO A 146 9.83 2.52 15.39
C PRO A 146 10.04 3.60 14.31
N ILE A 147 8.99 3.91 13.59
CA ILE A 147 9.05 4.88 12.49
C ILE A 147 9.15 6.29 13.01
N GLN A 148 10.31 6.92 12.77
CA GLN A 148 10.61 8.30 13.16
C GLN A 148 10.95 9.19 11.96
N SER A 149 11.29 8.60 10.81
CA SER A 149 11.55 9.28 9.55
C SER A 149 10.71 8.65 8.43
N ASN A 150 10.37 9.42 7.41
CA ASN A 150 9.56 8.98 6.27
C ASN A 150 8.31 8.14 6.63
N PRO A 151 7.44 8.58 7.56
CA PRO A 151 6.22 7.84 7.89
C PRO A 151 5.28 7.67 6.69
N LEU A 152 4.37 6.70 6.78
CA LEU A 152 3.30 6.52 5.80
C LEU A 152 2.12 7.43 6.17
N ALA A 153 1.77 8.33 5.27
CA ALA A 153 0.49 9.03 5.27
C ALA A 153 -0.53 8.23 4.46
N ILE A 154 -1.75 8.17 4.97
CA ILE A 154 -2.87 7.45 4.36
C ILE A 154 -4.11 8.35 4.33
N CYS A 155 -4.79 8.38 3.19
CA CYS A 155 -5.98 9.20 2.97
C CYS A 155 -7.23 8.46 3.46
N ASP A 156 -8.11 9.18 4.13
CA ASP A 156 -9.46 8.73 4.41
C ASP A 156 -10.28 8.68 3.11
N SER A 157 -10.54 7.46 2.64
CA SER A 157 -11.27 7.18 1.40
C SER A 157 -12.65 7.83 1.35
N SER A 158 -13.30 8.08 2.50
CA SER A 158 -14.59 8.78 2.55
C SER A 158 -14.54 10.25 2.11
N THR A 159 -13.33 10.81 2.02
CA THR A 159 -13.08 12.19 1.55
C THR A 159 -12.46 12.25 0.14
N LEU A 160 -12.26 11.10 -0.48
CA LEU A 160 -11.66 11.01 -1.81
C LEU A 160 -12.75 11.13 -2.88
N SER A 161 -12.69 12.20 -3.68
CA SER A 161 -13.49 12.27 -4.91
C SER A 161 -12.88 11.38 -5.99
N THR A 162 -13.74 10.66 -6.73
CA THR A 162 -13.31 9.90 -7.91
C THR A 162 -12.73 10.78 -9.01
N ASP A 163 -13.12 12.06 -9.08
CA ASP A 163 -12.55 13.03 -10.02
C ASP A 163 -11.09 13.36 -9.70
N ASN A 164 -10.62 13.02 -8.49
CA ASN A 164 -9.22 13.16 -8.13
C ASN A 164 -8.36 11.97 -8.57
N LEU A 165 -8.94 10.90 -9.10
CA LEU A 165 -8.22 9.69 -9.54
C LEU A 165 -7.74 9.84 -11.00
N ILE A 166 -6.46 10.08 -11.18
CA ILE A 166 -5.83 10.24 -12.49
C ILE A 166 -5.09 8.96 -12.86
N ALA A 167 -5.61 8.21 -13.84
CA ALA A 167 -4.96 7.01 -14.34
C ALA A 167 -3.56 7.35 -14.88
N SER A 168 -2.56 6.61 -14.42
CA SER A 168 -1.16 6.81 -14.78
C SER A 168 -0.52 5.48 -15.14
N GLU A 169 -0.23 5.33 -16.43
CA GLU A 169 0.40 4.13 -16.96
C GLU A 169 1.90 4.06 -16.62
N ARG A 170 2.35 2.86 -16.33
CA ARG A 170 3.76 2.47 -16.27
C ARG A 170 4.03 1.45 -17.37
N ARG A 171 4.67 1.91 -18.44
CA ARG A 171 5.00 1.08 -19.60
C ARG A 171 6.39 0.47 -19.44
N TYR A 172 6.44 -0.85 -19.36
CA TYR A 172 7.63 -1.69 -19.46
C TYR A 172 7.68 -2.33 -20.85
N PRO A 173 8.84 -2.81 -21.33
CA PRO A 173 8.94 -3.44 -22.66
C PRO A 173 7.95 -4.58 -22.91
N ASN A 174 7.55 -5.31 -21.86
CA ASN A 174 6.68 -6.48 -21.93
C ASN A 174 5.36 -6.35 -21.16
N ARG A 175 5.08 -5.19 -20.53
CA ARG A 175 3.90 -5.02 -19.67
C ARG A 175 3.51 -3.56 -19.55
N VAL A 176 2.21 -3.29 -19.52
CA VAL A 176 1.68 -2.00 -19.07
C VAL A 176 1.04 -2.21 -17.70
N GLY A 177 1.58 -1.54 -16.68
CA GLY A 177 0.90 -1.38 -15.39
C GLY A 177 0.14 -0.05 -15.38
N GLU A 178 -0.85 0.08 -14.49
CA GLU A 178 -1.57 1.34 -14.29
C GLU A 178 -1.85 1.53 -12.81
N THR A 179 -1.58 2.75 -12.33
CA THR A 179 -1.82 3.19 -10.95
C THR A 179 -2.63 4.49 -10.98
N TYR A 180 -3.33 4.85 -9.92
CA TYR A 180 -3.85 6.22 -9.80
C TYR A 180 -2.81 7.16 -9.20
N ARG A 181 -2.64 8.31 -9.84
CA ARG A 181 -2.15 9.54 -9.21
C ARG A 181 -3.33 10.33 -8.69
N ILE A 182 -3.11 11.15 -7.67
CA ILE A 182 -4.19 11.87 -7.00
C ILE A 182 -3.97 13.36 -7.21
N SER A 183 -4.98 14.05 -7.76
CA SER A 183 -4.97 15.51 -7.80
C SER A 183 -5.29 16.09 -6.43
N PHE A 184 -4.77 17.29 -6.18
CA PHE A 184 -5.03 18.04 -4.96
C PHE A 184 -6.54 18.29 -4.78
N ASN A 185 -7.00 18.08 -3.55
CA ASN A 185 -8.31 18.52 -3.09
C ASN A 185 -8.21 18.81 -1.59
N ALA A 186 -8.61 20.03 -1.19
CA ALA A 186 -8.54 20.49 0.19
C ALA A 186 -9.42 19.67 1.17
N ASP A 187 -10.43 18.97 0.65
CA ASP A 187 -11.31 18.13 1.46
C ASP A 187 -10.67 16.79 1.85
N GLN A 188 -9.58 16.39 1.18
CA GLN A 188 -8.87 15.14 1.48
C GLN A 188 -8.30 15.16 2.90
N ARG A 189 -8.73 14.21 3.73
CA ARG A 189 -8.21 14.04 5.09
C ARG A 189 -7.10 13.01 5.12
N TRP A 190 -5.93 13.43 5.58
CA TRP A 190 -4.75 12.59 5.68
C TRP A 190 -4.41 12.28 7.13
N PHE A 191 -3.99 11.03 7.37
CA PHE A 191 -3.58 10.54 8.68
C PHE A 191 -2.21 9.84 8.60
N TYR A 192 -1.48 9.85 9.70
CA TYR A 192 -0.29 9.04 9.91
C TYR A 192 -0.25 8.56 11.37
N PHE A 193 0.61 7.57 11.64
CA PHE A 193 0.71 6.95 12.97
C PHE A 193 2.14 7.12 13.48
N PRO A 194 2.42 8.16 14.30
CA PRO A 194 3.77 8.49 14.74
C PRO A 194 4.37 7.35 15.59
N ASN A 195 5.68 7.11 15.48
CA ASN A 195 6.38 6.04 16.21
C ASN A 195 5.73 4.65 16.04
N MET A 196 5.14 4.36 14.87
CA MET A 196 4.59 3.04 14.58
C MET A 196 5.69 1.98 14.75
N THR A 197 5.39 0.93 15.52
CA THR A 197 6.32 -0.14 15.88
C THR A 197 6.13 -1.36 14.99
N ARG A 198 7.02 -2.34 15.11
CA ARG A 198 6.94 -3.61 14.40
C ARG A 198 5.75 -4.48 14.78
N ASP A 199 5.12 -4.22 15.92
CA ASP A 199 3.96 -4.97 16.43
C ASP A 199 2.64 -4.26 16.10
N GLU A 200 2.69 -3.24 15.25
CA GLU A 200 1.55 -2.52 14.70
C GLU A 200 1.52 -2.70 13.18
N ALA A 201 0.32 -2.68 12.60
CA ALA A 201 0.14 -2.78 11.15
C ALA A 201 -0.97 -1.85 10.64
N LEU A 202 -0.78 -1.33 9.43
CA LEU A 202 -1.85 -0.70 8.65
C LEU A 202 -2.38 -1.71 7.67
N VAL A 203 -3.69 -1.95 7.70
CA VAL A 203 -4.39 -2.84 6.75
C VAL A 203 -5.33 -1.98 5.92
N PHE A 204 -5.15 -1.95 4.61
CA PHE A 204 -5.89 -1.02 3.76
C PHE A 204 -6.22 -1.57 2.38
N LYS A 205 -7.35 -1.12 1.82
CA LYS A 205 -7.79 -1.46 0.47
C LYS A 205 -7.14 -0.52 -0.54
N VAL A 206 -6.61 -1.09 -1.60
CA VAL A 206 -6.17 -0.33 -2.79
C VAL A 206 -7.00 -0.66 -4.03
N PHE A 207 -7.93 -1.60 -3.91
CA PHE A 207 -8.98 -1.89 -4.87
C PHE A 207 -10.12 -2.67 -4.17
N ASP A 208 -11.38 -2.41 -4.52
CA ASP A 208 -12.54 -3.25 -4.21
C ASP A 208 -13.48 -3.22 -5.41
N SER A 209 -13.90 -4.40 -5.88
CA SER A 209 -14.76 -4.52 -7.06
C SER A 209 -16.22 -4.10 -6.78
N ALA A 210 -16.63 -4.05 -5.51
CA ALA A 210 -17.96 -3.58 -5.14
C ALA A 210 -18.08 -2.06 -5.28
N THR A 211 -19.16 -1.60 -5.91
CA THR A 211 -19.49 -0.19 -6.18
C THR A 211 -20.65 0.33 -5.33
N ASP A 212 -20.90 -0.30 -4.18
CA ASP A 212 -22.04 -0.02 -3.29
C ASP A 212 -21.79 1.11 -2.27
N GLY A 213 -20.82 1.99 -2.57
CA GLY A 213 -20.49 3.15 -1.75
C GLY A 213 -19.42 2.90 -0.68
N ARG A 214 -18.94 1.66 -0.49
CA ARG A 214 -17.78 1.41 0.38
C ARG A 214 -16.49 2.04 -0.15
N ALA A 215 -15.50 2.18 0.71
CA ALA A 215 -14.14 2.55 0.31
C ALA A 215 -13.57 1.52 -0.68
N ARG A 216 -12.98 1.98 -1.79
CA ARG A 216 -12.41 1.11 -2.83
C ARG A 216 -10.93 1.38 -3.08
N PHE A 217 -10.51 2.62 -2.87
CA PHE A 217 -9.16 3.10 -3.11
C PHE A 217 -8.71 3.89 -1.88
N THR A 218 -7.48 3.67 -1.44
CA THR A 218 -6.92 4.35 -0.26
C THR A 218 -5.57 4.91 -0.63
N PRO A 219 -5.54 6.15 -1.16
CA PRO A 219 -4.31 6.81 -1.50
C PRO A 219 -3.35 6.91 -0.31
N HIS A 220 -2.07 6.73 -0.59
CA HIS A 220 -1.03 6.77 0.42
C HIS A 220 0.27 7.33 -0.17
N THR A 221 1.13 7.79 0.72
CA THR A 221 2.47 8.28 0.38
C THR A 221 3.36 8.24 1.60
N SER A 222 4.67 8.16 1.37
CA SER A 222 5.61 8.65 2.37
C SER A 222 5.64 10.18 2.34
N PHE A 223 6.03 10.81 3.44
CA PHE A 223 6.29 12.25 3.49
C PHE A 223 7.51 12.56 4.37
N ASP A 224 8.06 13.76 4.22
CA ASP A 224 9.09 14.27 5.13
C ASP A 224 8.40 14.91 6.35
N ASP A 225 8.44 14.22 7.49
CA ASP A 225 7.84 14.71 8.73
C ASP A 225 8.71 15.83 9.31
N PRO A 226 8.19 17.08 9.42
CA PRO A 226 8.94 18.19 10.00
C PRO A 226 9.30 17.97 11.47
N ASN A 227 8.70 17.00 12.15
CA ASN A 227 8.99 16.62 13.53
C ASN A 227 10.02 15.48 13.65
N THR A 228 10.62 15.02 12.53
CA THR A 228 11.67 13.99 12.53
C THR A 228 12.84 14.42 13.44
N PRO A 229 13.16 13.69 14.52
CA PRO A 229 14.28 14.05 15.39
C PRO A 229 15.62 14.03 14.66
N PRO A 230 16.59 14.90 15.03
CA PRO A 230 17.95 14.77 14.54
C PRO A 230 18.53 13.39 14.85
N GLY A 231 19.10 12.73 13.84
CA GLY A 231 19.65 11.38 13.99
C GLY A 231 18.60 10.26 14.09
N ALA A 232 17.34 10.54 13.77
CA ALA A 232 16.31 9.50 13.67
C ALA A 232 16.77 8.39 12.72
N PRO A 233 16.55 7.11 13.07
CA PRO A 233 16.88 5.99 12.20
C PRO A 233 16.09 6.12 10.90
N ALA A 234 16.71 5.73 9.80
CA ALA A 234 16.03 5.60 8.53
C ALA A 234 14.90 4.57 8.66
N ARG A 235 13.76 4.85 8.05
CA ARG A 235 12.66 3.90 7.97
C ARG A 235 13.11 2.62 7.29
N GLU A 236 12.69 1.49 7.86
CA GLU A 236 12.64 0.20 7.18
C GLU A 236 11.23 -0.38 7.32
N SER A 237 10.63 -0.77 6.20
CA SER A 237 9.24 -1.19 6.16
C SER A 237 8.99 -2.27 5.11
N ILE A 238 7.98 -3.09 5.35
CA ILE A 238 7.43 -4.04 4.39
C ILE A 238 5.98 -3.68 4.05
N GLU A 239 5.62 -3.92 2.80
CA GLU A 239 4.25 -3.84 2.30
C GLU A 239 3.92 -5.16 1.60
N VAL A 240 2.89 -5.87 2.06
CA VAL A 240 2.43 -7.14 1.47
C VAL A 240 1.11 -6.90 0.75
N ARG A 241 0.96 -7.42 -0.46
CA ARG A 241 -0.28 -7.29 -1.25
C ARG A 241 -0.95 -8.63 -1.46
N ALA A 242 -2.27 -8.66 -1.28
CA ALA A 242 -3.07 -9.85 -1.45
C ALA A 242 -4.33 -9.58 -2.28
N LEU A 243 -4.67 -10.55 -3.13
CA LEU A 243 -6.01 -10.70 -3.67
C LEU A 243 -6.90 -11.31 -2.58
N VAL A 244 -8.09 -10.75 -2.40
CA VAL A 244 -9.02 -11.10 -1.33
C VAL A 244 -10.38 -11.38 -1.96
N PHE A 245 -10.89 -12.59 -1.78
CA PHE A 245 -12.17 -13.04 -2.34
C PHE A 245 -13.16 -13.32 -1.21
N PHE A 246 -14.42 -12.98 -1.44
CA PHE A 246 -15.51 -13.04 -0.46
C PHE A 246 -16.56 -14.09 -0.85
#